data_AF-A0A1Y2HD79-F1
#
_entry.id   AF-A0A1Y2HD79-F1
#
_cell.length_a   1.000
_cell.length_b   1.000
_cell.length_c   1.000
_cell.angle_alpha   90.00
_cell.angle_beta   90.00
_cell.angle_gamma   90.00
#
_symmetry.space_group_name_H-M   'P 1'
#
loop_
_entity.id
_entity.type
_entity.pdbx_description
1 polymer ?
#
loop_
_entity_poly.entity_id
_entity_poly.type
_entity_poly.pdbx_seq_one_letter_code
_entity_poly.pdbx_strand_id
1 'polypeptide(L)'
;MATLFASLPSIPPPPSATPHAVPAAAPAIQHATPVAFMAKLNKLMSYQPYRTRYGSRGNLLTHARSSFVLHHTFLPARQLDSMTAAGYLALLQQNALFKNRSPYKIIELLLPLGFGVHKHHGQVYATLSPNPKKVRDILYSFNRPVFLVGTVTRDARQDLWDALVASAPGSIEIPAEAVLGLLLSVECVGLEEPTADSQVPREQDRMHCVRERVAIVVVRQVPRTAIYERDMQDEDSSYEIDQGNEHEQASGEDDDSSPEERDSDVGDMSTLRPPNASQPKSSTEAPDQLAFPPFIASASAKLGIKLRYSSGRLQVQSNETVLAHELVPARDIPTELRVQYIAKAQPYFKESSLPFHIFAYAMRRGHSNPFSHAEVKRALADSGMERRYHDTTFYGALRNTVARPLFVVDELDVEEHQHVYRRLVEAAEGESGAGRVSDEARLVMLLGLEIVGLELPREVDQVPAVADRMYVVRERYALIQ
;
A
#
# COMPACT_ATOMS: atom_id res chain seq x y z
N MET A 1 -13.42 7.19 -30.36
CA MET A 1 -14.00 7.83 -29.17
C MET A 1 -15.31 8.52 -29.47
N ALA A 2 -15.35 9.52 -30.38
CA ALA A 2 -16.60 10.20 -30.75
C ALA A 2 -17.73 9.23 -31.16
N THR A 3 -17.40 8.13 -31.84
CA THR A 3 -18.34 7.08 -32.23
C THR A 3 -18.99 6.35 -31.05
N LEU A 4 -18.26 6.07 -29.96
CA LEU A 4 -18.84 5.42 -28.78
C LEU A 4 -19.80 6.36 -28.05
N PHE A 5 -19.41 7.63 -27.88
CA PHE A 5 -20.27 8.64 -27.27
C PHE A 5 -21.53 8.92 -28.10
N ALA A 6 -21.45 8.89 -29.43
CA ALA A 6 -22.62 9.07 -30.29
C ALA A 6 -23.65 7.94 -30.11
N SER A 7 -23.22 6.74 -29.71
CA SER A 7 -24.10 5.58 -29.49
C SER A 7 -24.77 5.53 -28.11
N LEU A 8 -24.41 6.43 -27.17
CA LEU A 8 -24.93 6.36 -25.81
C LEU A 8 -26.38 6.86 -25.75
N PRO A 9 -27.28 6.17 -25.04
CA PRO A 9 -28.63 6.65 -24.83
C PRO A 9 -28.62 7.96 -24.03
N SER A 10 -29.57 8.86 -24.30
CA SER A 10 -29.81 10.01 -23.41
C SER A 10 -30.33 9.52 -22.05
N ILE A 11 -29.99 10.26 -21.01
CA ILE A 11 -30.50 10.00 -19.66
C ILE A 11 -31.78 10.82 -19.50
N PRO A 12 -32.91 10.22 -19.08
CA PRO A 12 -34.12 11.00 -18.82
C PRO A 12 -33.80 12.07 -17.76
N PRO A 13 -34.27 13.31 -17.93
CA PRO A 13 -34.08 14.33 -16.92
C PRO A 13 -34.69 13.85 -15.59
N PRO A 14 -34.11 14.25 -14.44
CA PRO A 14 -34.73 13.95 -13.16
C PRO A 14 -36.19 14.46 -13.18
N PRO A 15 -37.14 13.72 -12.58
CA PRO A 15 -38.53 14.15 -12.54
C PRO A 15 -38.58 15.58 -12.00
N SER A 16 -39.17 16.49 -12.79
CA SER A 16 -39.22 17.92 -12.44
C SER A 16 -39.76 18.05 -11.03
N ALA A 17 -38.95 18.56 -10.10
CA ALA A 17 -39.39 18.79 -8.73
C ALA A 17 -40.62 19.70 -8.81
N THR A 18 -41.79 19.17 -8.43
CA THR A 18 -43.00 19.98 -8.31
C THR A 18 -42.67 21.16 -7.39
N PRO A 19 -43.05 22.40 -7.75
CA PRO A 19 -42.64 23.63 -7.04
C PRO A 19 -43.21 23.79 -5.62
N HIS A 20 -43.68 22.70 -5.00
CA HIS A 20 -44.21 22.70 -3.64
C HIS A 20 -43.19 22.06 -2.69
N ALA A 21 -42.60 22.93 -1.86
CA ALA A 21 -41.65 22.66 -0.78
C ALA A 21 -40.31 22.06 -1.25
N VAL A 22 -39.23 22.84 -1.13
CA VAL A 22 -37.86 22.32 -1.16
C VAL A 22 -37.73 21.39 0.05
N PRO A 23 -37.74 20.05 -0.12
CA PRO A 23 -37.46 19.17 1.00
C PRO A 23 -36.03 19.48 1.44
N ALA A 24 -35.78 19.49 2.75
CA ALA A 24 -34.42 19.52 3.27
C ALA A 24 -33.59 18.49 2.49
N ALA A 25 -32.50 18.93 1.86
CA ALA A 25 -31.70 18.09 0.97
C ALA A 25 -31.36 16.80 1.73
N ALA A 26 -31.86 15.67 1.23
CA ALA A 26 -31.54 14.38 1.81
C ALA A 26 -30.00 14.27 1.86
N PRO A 27 -29.43 13.80 2.98
CA PRO A 27 -27.98 13.69 3.11
C PRO A 27 -27.44 12.86 1.93
N ALA A 28 -26.41 13.38 1.27
CA ALA A 28 -25.79 12.70 0.15
C ALA A 28 -25.30 11.33 0.61
N ILE A 29 -25.77 10.26 -0.05
CA ILE A 29 -25.35 8.90 0.24
C ILE A 29 -23.85 8.81 -0.07
N GLN A 30 -23.03 8.59 0.96
CA GLN A 30 -21.60 8.43 0.79
C GLN A 30 -21.31 6.99 0.35
N HIS A 31 -20.99 6.82 -0.94
CA HIS A 31 -20.54 5.53 -1.45
C HIS A 31 -19.18 5.17 -0.86
N ALA A 32 -18.98 3.89 -0.53
CA ALA A 32 -17.72 3.41 0.03
C ALA A 32 -17.55 1.92 -0.27
N THR A 33 -16.32 1.43 -0.16
CA THR A 33 -16.13 -0.02 -0.07
C THR A 33 -16.68 -0.51 1.25
N PRO A 34 -17.51 -1.59 1.27
CA PRO A 34 -18.06 -2.12 2.51
C PRO A 34 -16.98 -2.48 3.54
N VAL A 35 -17.19 -2.10 4.81
CA VAL A 35 -16.21 -2.26 5.89
C VAL A 35 -15.82 -3.72 6.11
N ALA A 36 -16.82 -4.60 6.20
CA ALA A 36 -16.60 -6.05 6.36
C ALA A 36 -15.75 -6.65 5.22
N PHE A 37 -15.87 -6.07 4.02
CA PHE A 37 -15.10 -6.48 2.87
C PHE A 37 -13.71 -5.86 2.84
N MET A 38 -13.55 -4.62 3.30
CA MET A 38 -12.24 -3.98 3.50
C MET A 38 -11.38 -4.75 4.49
N ALA A 39 -11.93 -5.19 5.63
CA ALA A 39 -11.21 -6.02 6.59
C ALA A 39 -10.68 -7.32 5.93
N LYS A 40 -11.53 -7.99 5.13
CA LYS A 40 -11.14 -9.18 4.37
C LYS A 40 -10.07 -8.87 3.32
N LEU A 41 -10.17 -7.75 2.61
CA LEU A 41 -9.16 -7.31 1.65
C LEU A 41 -7.83 -7.02 2.33
N ASN A 42 -7.82 -6.28 3.44
CA ASN A 42 -6.62 -5.94 4.20
C ASN A 42 -5.88 -7.20 4.67
N LYS A 43 -6.62 -8.19 5.19
CA LYS A 43 -6.06 -9.49 5.60
C LYS A 43 -5.41 -10.26 4.44
N LEU A 44 -5.94 -10.13 3.22
CA LEU A 44 -5.47 -10.86 2.03
C LEU A 44 -4.42 -10.11 1.20
N MET A 45 -4.21 -8.82 1.48
CA MET A 45 -3.42 -7.91 0.66
C MET A 45 -2.18 -7.35 1.37
N SER A 46 -1.66 -8.07 2.38
CA SER A 46 -0.47 -7.68 3.17
C SER A 46 0.79 -7.32 2.38
N TYR A 47 0.84 -7.64 1.08
CA TYR A 47 2.02 -7.46 0.22
C TYR A 47 1.91 -6.33 -0.84
N GLN A 48 0.72 -5.80 -1.15
CA GLN A 48 0.56 -4.67 -2.09
C GLN A 48 -0.70 -3.85 -1.80
N PRO A 49 -0.65 -2.50 -1.84
CA PRO A 49 -1.83 -1.66 -1.64
C PRO A 49 -2.89 -1.98 -2.69
N TYR A 50 -4.01 -2.52 -2.23
CA TYR A 50 -5.19 -2.75 -3.06
C TYR A 50 -5.91 -1.43 -3.25
N ARG A 51 -5.83 -0.84 -4.44
CA ARG A 51 -6.65 0.34 -4.72
C ARG A 51 -8.11 -0.09 -4.85
N THR A 52 -8.94 0.46 -3.98
CA THR A 52 -10.38 0.26 -3.92
C THR A 52 -11.09 1.04 -5.01
N ARG A 53 -12.39 0.79 -5.19
CA ARG A 53 -13.23 1.51 -6.14
C ARG A 53 -13.51 2.95 -5.70
N TYR A 54 -13.73 3.16 -4.41
CA TYR A 54 -14.06 4.47 -3.84
C TYR A 54 -12.92 4.98 -2.98
N GLY A 55 -12.65 6.29 -3.05
CA GLY A 55 -11.70 6.97 -2.17
C GLY A 55 -12.29 7.19 -0.76
N SER A 56 -11.48 7.75 0.15
CA SER A 56 -11.91 8.09 1.52
C SER A 56 -13.10 9.07 1.56
N ARG A 57 -13.21 9.92 0.54
CA ARG A 57 -14.33 10.88 0.37
C ARG A 57 -15.54 10.30 -0.36
N GLY A 58 -15.53 9.00 -0.65
CA GLY A 58 -16.60 8.31 -1.37
C GLY A 58 -16.69 8.58 -2.87
N ASN A 59 -15.72 9.30 -3.43
CA ASN A 59 -15.64 9.56 -4.86
C ASN A 59 -15.17 8.31 -5.63
N LEU A 60 -15.74 8.10 -6.82
CA LEU A 60 -15.38 6.98 -7.68
C LEU A 60 -13.95 7.15 -8.22
N LEU A 61 -13.10 6.16 -7.99
CA LEU A 61 -11.73 6.16 -8.47
C LEU A 61 -11.65 5.49 -9.85
N THR A 62 -10.89 6.10 -10.76
CA THR A 62 -10.59 5.52 -12.07
C THR A 62 -9.22 4.88 -12.08
N HIS A 63 -8.96 3.96 -13.01
CA HIS A 63 -7.62 3.41 -13.22
C HIS A 63 -6.58 4.48 -13.59
N ALA A 64 -7.01 5.56 -14.25
CA ALA A 64 -6.18 6.69 -14.65
C ALA A 64 -6.02 7.61 -13.45
N ARG A 65 -4.91 7.47 -12.71
CA ARG A 65 -4.67 8.23 -11.47
C ARG A 65 -4.70 9.75 -11.62
N SER A 66 -4.42 10.24 -12.83
CA SER A 66 -4.51 11.66 -13.19
C SER A 66 -5.95 12.16 -13.40
N SER A 67 -6.95 11.27 -13.33
CA SER A 67 -8.34 11.56 -13.60
C SER A 67 -9.18 11.42 -12.32
N PHE A 68 -9.94 12.47 -12.02
CA PHE A 68 -10.80 12.56 -10.85
C PHE A 68 -12.25 12.56 -11.29
N VAL A 69 -13.06 11.63 -10.78
CA VAL A 69 -14.52 11.66 -10.98
C VAL A 69 -15.12 12.58 -9.94
N LEU A 70 -15.82 13.61 -10.39
CA LEU A 70 -16.57 14.52 -9.53
C LEU A 70 -17.96 13.98 -9.25
N HIS A 71 -18.65 13.54 -10.30
CA HIS A 71 -19.99 12.98 -10.24
C HIS A 71 -20.17 11.96 -11.34
N HIS A 72 -21.04 10.97 -11.15
CA HIS A 72 -21.32 9.95 -12.16
C HIS A 72 -22.74 9.41 -12.04
N THR A 73 -23.21 8.78 -13.11
CA THR A 73 -24.42 7.96 -13.07
C THR A 73 -24.31 6.78 -14.02
N PHE A 74 -25.08 5.73 -13.75
CA PHE A 74 -25.18 4.59 -14.64
C PHE A 74 -25.95 4.93 -15.90
N LEU A 75 -25.49 4.39 -17.02
CA LEU A 75 -26.35 4.26 -18.18
C LEU A 75 -27.29 3.06 -18.02
N PRO A 76 -28.47 3.10 -18.67
CA PRO A 76 -29.36 1.95 -18.74
C PRO A 76 -28.65 0.71 -19.29
N ALA A 77 -29.02 -0.46 -18.76
CA ALA A 77 -28.58 -1.74 -19.32
C ALA A 77 -29.01 -1.82 -20.80
N ARG A 78 -28.10 -2.27 -21.67
CA ARG A 78 -28.35 -2.33 -23.12
C ARG A 78 -27.56 -3.45 -23.77
N GLN A 79 -28.13 -4.02 -24.82
CA GLN A 79 -27.43 -4.92 -25.71
C GLN A 79 -26.38 -4.16 -26.52
N LEU A 80 -25.27 -4.82 -26.84
CA LEU A 80 -24.22 -4.27 -27.68
C LEU A 80 -24.18 -5.03 -28.99
N ASP A 81 -24.12 -4.28 -30.09
CA ASP A 81 -23.71 -4.87 -31.35
C ASP A 81 -22.23 -5.27 -31.28
N SER A 82 -21.85 -6.25 -32.11
CA SER A 82 -20.50 -6.81 -32.09
C SER A 82 -19.41 -5.77 -32.40
N MET A 83 -19.72 -4.74 -33.18
CA MET A 83 -18.76 -3.68 -33.54
C MET A 83 -18.52 -2.74 -32.34
N THR A 84 -19.56 -2.34 -31.63
CA THR A 84 -19.45 -1.53 -30.40
C THR A 84 -18.69 -2.29 -29.31
N ALA A 85 -19.01 -3.58 -29.10
CA ALA A 85 -18.29 -4.43 -28.16
C ALA A 85 -16.79 -4.55 -28.53
N ALA A 86 -16.47 -4.76 -29.81
CA ALA A 86 -15.09 -4.79 -30.29
C ALA A 86 -14.37 -3.45 -30.07
N GLY A 87 -15.06 -2.33 -30.25
CA GLY A 87 -14.54 -0.98 -29.97
C GLY A 87 -14.11 -0.80 -28.51
N TYR A 88 -14.95 -1.23 -27.57
CA TYR A 88 -14.59 -1.24 -26.15
C TYR A 88 -13.37 -2.10 -25.85
N LEU A 89 -13.32 -3.32 -26.38
CA LEU A 89 -12.17 -4.23 -26.16
C LEU A 89 -10.88 -3.65 -26.76
N ALA A 90 -10.92 -3.07 -27.96
CA ALA A 90 -9.77 -2.45 -28.58
C ALA A 90 -9.18 -1.33 -27.72
N LEU A 91 -10.04 -0.47 -27.15
CA LEU A 91 -9.60 0.61 -26.25
C LEU A 91 -8.98 0.09 -24.96
N LEU A 92 -9.55 -0.97 -24.39
CA LEU A 92 -8.98 -1.61 -23.21
C LEU A 92 -7.62 -2.27 -23.53
N GLN A 93 -7.48 -2.89 -24.71
CA GLN A 93 -6.23 -3.53 -25.12
C GLN A 93 -5.10 -2.55 -25.41
N GLN A 94 -5.41 -1.35 -25.91
CA GLN A 94 -4.43 -0.29 -26.18
C GLN A 94 -3.76 0.22 -24.89
N ASN A 95 -4.42 0.07 -23.74
CA ASN A 95 -3.86 0.49 -22.47
C ASN A 95 -3.06 -0.66 -21.83
N ALA A 96 -1.73 -0.51 -21.83
CA ALA A 96 -0.79 -1.50 -21.31
C ALA A 96 -1.05 -1.88 -19.82
N LEU A 97 -1.70 -1.01 -19.04
CA LEU A 97 -2.07 -1.32 -17.66
C LEU A 97 -3.16 -2.39 -17.56
N PHE A 98 -3.92 -2.67 -18.62
CA PHE A 98 -5.09 -3.54 -18.60
C PHE A 98 -4.86 -4.92 -19.19
N LYS A 99 -4.04 -5.01 -20.24
CA LYS A 99 -3.84 -6.26 -21.01
C LYS A 99 -3.49 -7.47 -20.13
N ASN A 100 -2.80 -7.24 -19.01
CA ASN A 100 -2.34 -8.28 -18.09
C ASN A 100 -3.10 -8.33 -16.76
N ARG A 101 -4.16 -7.52 -16.57
CA ARG A 101 -4.93 -7.48 -15.31
C ARG A 101 -6.21 -8.28 -15.45
N SER A 102 -6.55 -9.05 -14.43
CA SER A 102 -7.70 -9.95 -14.44
C SER A 102 -9.08 -9.27 -14.58
N PRO A 103 -9.36 -8.04 -14.10
CA PRO A 103 -10.65 -7.40 -14.37
C PRO A 103 -10.91 -7.17 -15.86
N TYR A 104 -9.85 -6.98 -16.68
CA TYR A 104 -9.99 -6.94 -18.14
C TYR A 104 -10.52 -8.27 -18.69
N LYS A 105 -10.08 -9.41 -18.16
CA LYS A 105 -10.54 -10.74 -18.60
C LYS A 105 -12.00 -11.00 -18.27
N ILE A 106 -12.50 -10.43 -17.18
CA ILE A 106 -13.92 -10.51 -16.82
C ILE A 106 -14.75 -9.62 -17.75
N ILE A 107 -14.26 -8.41 -18.04
CA ILE A 107 -14.90 -7.55 -19.05
C ILE A 107 -14.91 -8.24 -20.42
N GLU A 108 -13.79 -8.82 -20.86
CA GLU A 108 -13.69 -9.57 -22.11
C GLU A 108 -14.68 -10.73 -22.20
N LEU A 109 -14.94 -11.42 -21.08
CA LEU A 109 -15.93 -12.49 -21.00
C LEU A 109 -17.38 -11.99 -21.02
N LEU A 110 -17.66 -10.90 -20.30
CA LEU A 110 -19.04 -10.46 -20.05
C LEU A 110 -19.55 -9.45 -21.08
N LEU A 111 -18.67 -8.64 -21.65
CA LEU A 111 -19.04 -7.57 -22.59
C LEU A 111 -19.80 -8.08 -23.83
N PRO A 112 -19.49 -9.24 -24.44
CA PRO A 112 -20.28 -9.78 -25.55
C PRO A 112 -21.72 -10.12 -25.20
N LEU A 113 -22.06 -10.24 -23.90
CA LEU A 113 -23.43 -10.50 -23.44
C LEU A 113 -24.28 -9.23 -23.40
N GLY A 114 -23.66 -8.05 -23.51
CA GLY A 114 -24.28 -6.75 -23.32
C GLY A 114 -24.11 -6.20 -21.91
N PHE A 115 -24.45 -4.93 -21.73
CA PHE A 115 -24.36 -4.24 -20.44
C PHE A 115 -25.52 -4.62 -19.53
N GLY A 116 -25.21 -4.93 -18.26
CA GLY A 116 -26.18 -5.35 -17.25
C GLY A 116 -26.56 -6.83 -17.31
N VAL A 117 -26.17 -7.57 -18.35
CA VAL A 117 -26.32 -9.02 -18.38
C VAL A 117 -25.28 -9.65 -17.46
N HIS A 118 -25.74 -10.49 -16.52
CA HIS A 118 -24.90 -11.03 -15.47
C HIS A 118 -24.57 -12.52 -15.69
N LYS A 119 -23.45 -12.95 -15.11
CA LYS A 119 -23.09 -14.36 -14.93
C LYS A 119 -22.81 -14.65 -13.47
N HIS A 120 -23.10 -15.87 -13.06
CA HIS A 120 -22.80 -16.34 -11.71
C HIS A 120 -21.30 -16.44 -11.48
N HIS A 121 -20.82 -16.16 -10.27
CA HIS A 121 -19.40 -16.18 -9.95
C HIS A 121 -18.74 -17.52 -10.31
N GLY A 122 -19.38 -18.65 -9.98
CA GLY A 122 -18.89 -19.99 -10.35
C GLY A 122 -18.71 -20.18 -11.87
N GLN A 123 -19.57 -19.58 -12.69
CA GLN A 123 -19.46 -19.65 -14.16
C GLN A 123 -18.32 -18.77 -14.68
N VAL A 124 -18.18 -17.55 -14.15
CA VAL A 124 -17.06 -16.66 -14.46
C VAL A 124 -15.74 -17.34 -14.07
N TYR A 125 -15.70 -17.94 -12.89
CA TYR A 125 -14.56 -18.67 -12.37
C TYR A 125 -14.17 -19.85 -13.26
N ALA A 126 -15.11 -20.73 -13.59
CA ALA A 126 -14.90 -21.90 -14.45
C ALA A 126 -14.38 -21.50 -15.85
N THR A 127 -14.82 -20.36 -16.37
CA THR A 127 -14.41 -19.89 -17.70
C THR A 127 -13.02 -19.27 -17.69
N LEU A 128 -12.65 -18.55 -16.61
CA LEU A 128 -11.41 -17.75 -16.57
C LEU A 128 -10.23 -18.44 -15.87
N SER A 129 -10.47 -19.53 -15.13
CA SER A 129 -9.45 -20.13 -14.25
C SER A 129 -9.34 -21.65 -14.34
N PRO A 130 -8.12 -22.13 -14.68
CA PRO A 130 -7.49 -23.24 -13.98
C PRO A 130 -6.34 -22.81 -13.06
N ASN A 131 -6.08 -21.49 -12.88
CA ASN A 131 -4.92 -20.98 -12.14
C ASN A 131 -5.36 -20.26 -10.83
N PRO A 132 -4.97 -20.76 -9.64
CA PRO A 132 -5.40 -20.22 -8.35
C PRO A 132 -5.02 -18.74 -8.14
N LYS A 133 -4.00 -18.21 -8.82
CA LYS A 133 -3.64 -16.79 -8.73
C LYS A 133 -4.70 -15.86 -9.36
N LYS A 134 -5.52 -16.37 -10.29
CA LYS A 134 -6.61 -15.60 -10.93
C LYS A 134 -7.90 -15.57 -10.09
N VAL A 135 -8.09 -16.51 -9.17
CA VAL A 135 -9.25 -16.56 -8.25
C VAL A 135 -9.45 -15.22 -7.55
N ARG A 136 -8.37 -14.71 -6.96
CA ARG A 136 -8.38 -13.48 -6.16
C ARG A 136 -8.86 -12.29 -6.95
N ASP A 137 -8.40 -12.14 -8.19
CA ASP A 137 -8.77 -10.97 -8.95
C ASP A 137 -10.19 -11.05 -9.52
N ILE A 138 -10.73 -12.25 -9.73
CA ILE A 138 -12.14 -12.43 -10.06
C ILE A 138 -13.00 -12.07 -8.85
N LEU A 139 -12.62 -12.57 -7.68
CA LEU A 139 -13.33 -12.37 -6.42
C LEU A 139 -13.52 -10.88 -6.07
N TYR A 140 -12.55 -10.05 -6.42
CA TYR A 140 -12.51 -8.63 -6.05
C TYR A 140 -12.67 -7.67 -7.23
N SER A 141 -12.94 -8.19 -8.41
CA SER A 141 -13.07 -7.39 -9.63
C SER A 141 -14.05 -6.23 -9.51
N PHE A 142 -15.17 -6.43 -8.79
CA PHE A 142 -16.15 -5.38 -8.54
C PHE A 142 -15.63 -4.26 -7.63
N ASN A 143 -14.62 -4.48 -6.80
CA ASN A 143 -14.09 -3.41 -5.94
C ASN A 143 -12.84 -2.72 -6.53
N ARG A 144 -12.55 -2.92 -7.81
CA ARG A 144 -11.43 -2.25 -8.48
C ARG A 144 -11.87 -0.85 -8.98
N PRO A 145 -10.90 0.08 -9.16
CA PRO A 145 -11.15 1.34 -9.85
C PRO A 145 -11.77 1.08 -11.22
N VAL A 146 -12.67 1.97 -11.62
CA VAL A 146 -13.36 1.87 -12.91
C VAL A 146 -12.44 2.28 -14.06
N PHE A 147 -12.75 1.81 -15.25
CA PHE A 147 -11.96 2.05 -16.45
C PHE A 147 -12.46 3.32 -17.13
N LEU A 148 -11.67 4.38 -17.17
CA LEU A 148 -11.94 5.53 -18.03
C LEU A 148 -11.65 5.16 -19.49
N VAL A 149 -12.71 4.87 -20.24
CA VAL A 149 -12.60 4.39 -21.63
C VAL A 149 -12.36 5.56 -22.58
N GLY A 150 -12.97 6.72 -22.33
CA GLY A 150 -12.75 7.91 -23.15
C GLY A 150 -13.33 9.17 -22.52
N THR A 151 -12.95 10.32 -23.08
CA THR A 151 -13.48 11.63 -22.71
C THR A 151 -13.88 12.43 -23.93
N VAL A 152 -14.87 13.31 -23.78
CA VAL A 152 -15.29 14.30 -24.77
C VAL A 152 -15.58 15.64 -24.09
N THR A 153 -15.59 16.73 -24.86
CA THR A 153 -15.98 18.05 -24.35
C THR A 153 -17.46 18.05 -23.94
N ARG A 154 -17.84 18.97 -23.05
CA ARG A 154 -19.23 19.14 -22.60
C ARG A 154 -20.21 19.31 -23.76
N ASP A 155 -19.82 20.09 -24.78
CA ASP A 155 -20.68 20.45 -25.90
C ASP A 155 -20.96 19.25 -26.84
N ALA A 156 -20.12 18.20 -26.81
CA ALA A 156 -20.28 17.03 -27.67
C ALA A 156 -21.50 16.18 -27.30
N ARG A 157 -21.90 16.19 -26.03
CA ARG A 157 -23.08 15.48 -25.48
C ARG A 157 -23.69 16.32 -24.36
N GLN A 158 -24.16 17.51 -24.75
CA GLN A 158 -24.76 18.48 -23.82
C GLN A 158 -25.92 17.86 -23.02
N ASP A 159 -26.70 16.98 -23.65
CA ASP A 159 -27.80 16.26 -22.99
C ASP A 159 -27.35 15.42 -21.79
N LEU A 160 -26.25 14.69 -21.93
CA LEU A 160 -25.67 13.89 -20.84
C LEU A 160 -24.98 14.75 -19.80
N TRP A 161 -24.33 15.82 -20.25
CA TRP A 161 -23.70 16.78 -19.36
C TRP A 161 -24.74 17.45 -18.44
N ASP A 162 -25.81 17.98 -19.02
CA ASP A 162 -26.88 18.65 -18.27
C ASP A 162 -27.57 17.70 -17.30
N ALA A 163 -27.83 16.45 -17.71
CA ALA A 163 -28.39 15.43 -16.82
C ALA A 163 -27.47 15.11 -15.63
N LEU A 164 -26.15 15.05 -15.85
CA LEU A 164 -25.18 14.85 -14.77
C LEU A 164 -25.11 16.06 -13.84
N VAL A 165 -25.05 17.29 -14.37
CA VAL A 165 -25.03 18.51 -13.56
C VAL A 165 -26.31 18.62 -12.73
N ALA A 166 -27.48 18.34 -13.32
CA ALA A 166 -28.76 18.39 -12.63
C ALA A 166 -28.89 17.35 -11.50
N SER A 167 -28.16 16.24 -11.59
CA SER A 167 -28.14 15.18 -10.55
C SER A 167 -26.97 15.30 -9.58
N ALA A 168 -26.02 16.21 -9.82
CA ALA A 168 -24.89 16.42 -8.95
C ALA A 168 -25.36 17.09 -7.64
N PRO A 169 -24.87 16.66 -6.47
CA PRO A 169 -25.07 17.39 -5.23
C PRO A 169 -24.65 18.85 -5.38
N GLY A 170 -25.47 19.79 -4.90
CA GLY A 170 -25.21 21.23 -5.04
C GLY A 170 -23.92 21.74 -4.38
N SER A 171 -23.26 20.90 -3.59
CA SER A 171 -21.95 21.16 -2.98
C SER A 171 -20.75 20.85 -3.89
N ILE A 172 -20.95 20.24 -5.06
CA ILE A 172 -19.86 19.90 -5.97
C ILE A 172 -19.53 21.09 -6.86
N GLU A 173 -18.34 21.66 -6.68
CA GLU A 173 -17.77 22.63 -7.61
C GLU A 173 -17.27 21.93 -8.88
N ILE A 174 -17.85 22.27 -10.03
CA ILE A 174 -17.45 21.74 -11.34
C ILE A 174 -16.54 22.76 -12.02
N PRO A 175 -15.24 22.48 -12.17
CA PRO A 175 -14.31 23.42 -12.75
C PRO A 175 -14.45 23.49 -14.28
N ALA A 176 -13.97 24.57 -14.89
CA ALA A 176 -14.16 24.84 -16.32
C ALA A 176 -13.49 23.80 -17.23
N GLU A 177 -12.40 23.19 -16.77
CA GLU A 177 -11.66 22.14 -17.46
C GLU A 177 -12.29 20.75 -17.35
N ALA A 178 -13.39 20.60 -16.62
CA ALA A 178 -14.07 19.32 -16.50
C ALA A 178 -14.64 18.87 -17.86
N VAL A 179 -14.55 17.55 -18.10
CA VAL A 179 -14.98 16.90 -19.34
C VAL A 179 -15.95 15.77 -19.04
N LEU A 180 -16.71 15.35 -20.06
CA LEU A 180 -17.56 14.18 -19.95
C LEU A 180 -16.71 12.92 -20.15
N GLY A 181 -16.69 12.05 -19.16
CA GLY A 181 -16.00 10.76 -19.18
C GLY A 181 -16.97 9.59 -19.35
N LEU A 182 -16.57 8.61 -20.14
CA LEU A 182 -17.24 7.32 -20.27
C LEU A 182 -16.44 6.28 -19.49
N LEU A 183 -17.08 5.69 -18.50
CA LEU A 183 -16.49 4.72 -17.58
C LEU A 183 -17.08 3.34 -17.80
N LEU A 184 -16.25 2.33 -17.58
CA LEU A 184 -16.62 0.92 -17.67
C LEU A 184 -16.18 0.19 -16.40
N SER A 185 -17.04 -0.65 -15.86
CA SER A 185 -16.74 -1.41 -14.64
C SER A 185 -17.35 -2.80 -14.66
N VAL A 186 -16.69 -3.72 -13.96
CA VAL A 186 -17.31 -4.97 -13.52
C VAL A 186 -18.09 -4.65 -12.25
N GLU A 187 -19.36 -4.99 -12.23
CA GLU A 187 -20.26 -4.78 -11.10
C GLU A 187 -20.65 -6.13 -10.47
N CYS A 188 -20.91 -6.11 -9.17
CA CYS A 188 -21.60 -7.21 -8.49
C CYS A 188 -23.05 -6.76 -8.29
N VAL A 189 -24.00 -7.55 -8.76
CA VAL A 189 -25.43 -7.22 -8.66
C VAL A 189 -25.81 -7.05 -7.19
N GLY A 190 -26.46 -5.92 -6.87
CA GLY A 190 -26.80 -5.51 -5.49
C GLY A 190 -25.70 -4.73 -4.77
N LEU A 191 -24.55 -4.50 -5.42
CA LEU A 191 -23.41 -3.71 -4.93
C LEU A 191 -22.88 -2.75 -6.01
N GLU A 192 -23.76 -2.23 -6.84
CA GLU A 192 -23.42 -1.26 -7.88
C GLU A 192 -22.91 0.06 -7.28
N GLU A 193 -23.58 0.52 -6.22
CA GLU A 193 -23.33 1.78 -5.50
C GLU A 193 -23.30 1.56 -3.98
N PRO A 194 -22.35 0.74 -3.48
CA PRO A 194 -22.32 0.33 -2.09
C PRO A 194 -21.97 1.50 -1.17
N THR A 195 -22.49 1.44 0.05
CA THR A 195 -22.08 2.22 1.21
C THR A 195 -21.15 1.41 2.11
N ALA A 196 -20.60 2.04 3.15
CA ALA A 196 -19.75 1.38 4.14
C ALA A 196 -20.46 0.16 4.81
N ASP A 197 -21.78 0.26 5.00
CA ASP A 197 -22.60 -0.75 5.67
C ASP A 197 -23.22 -1.78 4.72
N SER A 198 -22.96 -1.67 3.41
CA SER A 198 -23.57 -2.58 2.44
C SER A 198 -23.10 -4.02 2.65
N GLN A 199 -24.05 -4.96 2.68
CA GLN A 199 -23.72 -6.37 2.87
C GLN A 199 -23.16 -6.98 1.59
N VAL A 200 -21.96 -7.54 1.66
CA VAL A 200 -21.37 -8.21 0.52
C VAL A 200 -21.90 -9.64 0.40
N PRO A 201 -22.52 -10.03 -0.73
CA PRO A 201 -23.00 -11.39 -0.93
C PRO A 201 -21.86 -12.41 -0.75
N ARG A 202 -22.22 -13.60 -0.28
CA ARG A 202 -21.30 -14.73 -0.19
C ARG A 202 -20.78 -15.05 -1.59
N GLU A 203 -19.54 -15.53 -1.67
CA GLU A 203 -18.84 -15.73 -2.94
C GLU A 203 -19.63 -16.55 -3.95
N GLN A 204 -20.26 -17.63 -3.47
CA GLN A 204 -21.11 -18.49 -4.28
C GLN A 204 -22.33 -17.78 -4.85
N ASP A 205 -22.90 -16.77 -4.19
CA ASP A 205 -24.16 -16.11 -4.61
C ASP A 205 -23.92 -14.87 -5.47
N ARG A 206 -22.65 -14.52 -5.73
CA ARG A 206 -22.30 -13.31 -6.47
C ARG A 206 -22.65 -13.45 -7.94
N MET A 207 -23.27 -12.42 -8.48
CA MET A 207 -23.53 -12.26 -9.91
C MET A 207 -22.73 -11.07 -10.43
N HIS A 208 -21.93 -11.30 -11.47
CA HIS A 208 -21.06 -10.29 -12.06
C HIS A 208 -21.63 -9.83 -13.40
N CYS A 209 -21.69 -8.52 -13.63
CA CYS A 209 -22.05 -7.93 -14.91
C CYS A 209 -21.07 -6.81 -15.28
N VAL A 210 -21.12 -6.34 -16.53
CA VAL A 210 -20.41 -5.13 -16.95
C VAL A 210 -21.42 -4.00 -17.07
N ARG A 211 -21.07 -2.82 -16.59
CA ARG A 211 -21.91 -1.62 -16.69
C ARG A 211 -21.13 -0.43 -17.22
N GLU A 212 -21.86 0.43 -17.93
CA GLU A 212 -21.38 1.74 -18.35
C GLU A 212 -21.82 2.82 -17.36
N ARG A 213 -20.95 3.79 -17.14
CA ARG A 213 -21.29 5.04 -16.46
C ARG A 213 -20.85 6.21 -17.31
N VAL A 214 -21.57 7.31 -17.19
CA VAL A 214 -21.10 8.62 -17.62
C VAL A 214 -20.75 9.44 -16.39
N ALA A 215 -19.72 10.27 -16.51
CA ALA A 215 -19.15 10.98 -15.39
C ALA A 215 -18.64 12.36 -15.76
N ILE A 216 -18.69 13.28 -14.80
CA ILE A 216 -17.95 14.54 -14.86
C ILE A 216 -16.55 14.24 -14.34
N VAL A 217 -15.55 14.43 -15.21
CA VAL A 217 -14.16 14.04 -14.93
C VAL A 217 -13.24 15.23 -15.11
N VAL A 218 -12.31 15.42 -14.18
CA VAL A 218 -11.18 16.35 -14.34
C VAL A 218 -9.94 15.53 -14.66
N VAL A 219 -9.39 15.72 -15.86
CA VAL A 219 -8.14 15.07 -16.28
C VAL A 219 -6.99 16.05 -16.07
N ARG A 220 -6.26 15.88 -14.96
CA ARG A 220 -5.12 16.73 -14.69
C ARG A 220 -3.92 16.25 -15.50
N GLN A 221 -3.23 17.18 -16.18
CA GLN A 221 -1.88 16.92 -16.68
C GLN A 221 -0.90 17.00 -15.51
N VAL A 222 -0.94 16.01 -14.63
CA VAL A 222 0.01 15.95 -13.51
C VAL A 222 1.31 15.33 -14.03
N PRO A 223 2.47 15.98 -13.86
CA PRO A 223 3.75 15.31 -14.01
C PRO A 223 3.73 14.03 -13.19
N ARG A 224 4.15 12.90 -13.76
CA ARG A 224 4.04 11.56 -13.11
C ARG A 224 4.50 11.56 -11.65
N THR A 225 5.47 12.40 -11.29
CA THR A 225 6.02 12.57 -9.94
C THR A 225 5.00 13.04 -8.89
N ALA A 226 4.17 14.05 -9.18
CA ALA A 226 3.23 14.62 -8.21
C ALA A 226 2.00 13.74 -7.92
N ILE A 227 1.71 12.74 -8.78
CA ILE A 227 0.66 11.74 -8.52
C ILE A 227 1.07 10.82 -7.36
N TYR A 228 2.36 10.49 -7.24
CA TYR A 228 2.86 9.60 -6.20
C TYR A 228 2.95 10.25 -4.82
N GLU A 229 3.22 11.56 -4.76
CA GLU A 229 3.29 12.31 -3.49
C GLU A 229 1.91 12.43 -2.84
N ARG A 230 0.86 12.62 -3.65
CA ARG A 230 -0.52 12.74 -3.15
C ARG A 230 -1.11 11.42 -2.67
N ASP A 231 -0.82 10.32 -3.37
CA ASP A 231 -1.24 8.97 -2.94
C ASP A 231 -0.61 8.61 -1.57
N MET A 232 0.62 9.05 -1.30
CA MET A 232 1.24 8.83 0.03
C MET A 232 0.58 9.70 1.12
N GLN A 233 0.22 10.96 0.80
CA GLN A 233 -0.44 11.85 1.76
C GLN A 233 -1.90 11.44 2.07
N ASP A 234 -2.66 10.98 1.08
CA ASP A 234 -4.04 10.52 1.28
C ASP A 234 -4.08 9.17 2.02
N GLU A 235 -3.11 8.28 1.79
CA GLU A 235 -2.94 7.04 2.58
C GLU A 235 -2.61 7.34 4.04
N ASP A 236 -1.70 8.28 4.32
CA ASP A 236 -1.33 8.68 5.69
C ASP A 236 -2.52 9.23 6.50
N SER A 237 -3.46 9.94 5.87
CA SER A 237 -4.65 10.47 6.55
C SER A 237 -5.68 9.41 6.97
N SER A 238 -5.64 8.22 6.36
CA SER A 238 -6.64 7.16 6.59
C SER A 238 -6.30 6.26 7.79
N TYR A 239 -5.11 6.41 8.38
CA TYR A 239 -4.64 5.59 9.50
C TYR A 239 -4.83 6.25 10.88
N GLU A 240 -5.27 7.52 10.94
CA GLU A 240 -5.49 8.23 12.22
C GLU A 240 -6.89 8.05 12.81
N ILE A 241 -7.81 7.36 12.12
CA ILE A 241 -9.21 7.15 12.56
C ILE A 241 -9.49 5.66 12.80
N ASP A 242 -8.74 4.95 13.66
CA ASP A 242 -9.25 3.72 14.33
C ASP A 242 -8.30 3.11 15.39
N GLN A 243 -7.78 3.90 16.33
CA GLN A 243 -7.07 3.35 17.51
C GLN A 243 -7.85 3.54 18.82
N GLY A 244 -9.17 3.38 18.74
CA GLY A 244 -10.06 3.71 19.86
C GLY A 244 -11.28 2.80 19.99
N ASN A 245 -11.14 1.48 19.86
CA ASN A 245 -11.95 0.49 20.59
C ASN A 245 -11.55 -0.94 20.22
N GLU A 246 -11.92 -1.88 21.09
CA GLU A 246 -11.86 -3.34 20.94
C GLU A 246 -10.66 -4.05 21.60
N HIS A 247 -10.63 -3.96 22.93
CA HIS A 247 -10.30 -5.12 23.75
C HIS A 247 -11.40 -5.32 24.80
N GLU A 248 -12.35 -6.22 24.52
CA GLU A 248 -12.99 -7.07 25.53
C GLU A 248 -13.83 -8.18 24.86
N GLN A 249 -13.39 -9.43 25.12
CA GLN A 249 -14.12 -10.70 25.25
C GLN A 249 -15.27 -11.07 24.30
N ALA A 250 -15.17 -12.25 23.67
CA ALA A 250 -16.02 -13.39 24.04
C ALA A 250 -15.60 -14.67 23.27
N SER A 251 -15.13 -15.66 24.02
CA SER A 251 -15.20 -17.07 23.70
C SER A 251 -16.66 -17.54 23.73
N GLY A 252 -17.09 -18.30 22.72
CA GLY A 252 -18.40 -18.94 22.68
C GLY A 252 -18.35 -20.13 21.72
N GLU A 253 -17.95 -21.28 22.26
CA GLU A 253 -18.22 -22.60 21.72
C GLU A 253 -19.65 -22.96 22.14
N ASP A 254 -20.53 -23.24 21.18
CA ASP A 254 -21.81 -23.89 21.43
C ASP A 254 -21.69 -25.34 20.96
N ASP A 255 -21.68 -26.29 21.90
CA ASP A 255 -22.11 -27.66 21.66
C ASP A 255 -23.02 -28.12 22.82
N ASP A 256 -23.93 -29.00 22.44
CA ASP A 256 -25.29 -29.21 22.90
C ASP A 256 -25.38 -30.06 24.19
N SER A 257 -26.53 -29.94 24.87
CA SER A 257 -27.15 -30.92 25.80
C SER A 257 -27.20 -30.58 27.31
N SER A 258 -28.42 -30.27 27.77
CA SER A 258 -28.96 -30.42 29.14
C SER A 258 -29.17 -31.91 29.51
N PRO A 259 -29.72 -32.31 30.70
CA PRO A 259 -30.16 -31.53 31.88
C PRO A 259 -29.81 -32.18 33.26
N GLU A 260 -30.28 -31.51 34.33
CA GLU A 260 -30.72 -32.02 35.66
C GLU A 260 -29.91 -31.65 36.93
N GLU A 261 -30.65 -30.94 37.80
CA GLU A 261 -30.68 -30.96 39.27
C GLU A 261 -29.42 -30.62 40.09
N ARG A 262 -29.48 -29.50 40.85
CA ARG A 262 -29.64 -29.51 42.33
C ARG A 262 -29.58 -28.11 42.95
N ASP A 263 -30.45 -27.92 43.94
CA ASP A 263 -30.50 -26.84 44.93
C ASP A 263 -29.15 -26.63 45.64
N SER A 264 -28.80 -25.38 45.97
CA SER A 264 -28.82 -24.84 47.35
C SER A 264 -28.06 -23.50 47.50
N ASP A 265 -28.82 -22.48 47.89
CA ASP A 265 -28.63 -21.58 49.04
C ASP A 265 -27.32 -20.80 49.36
N VAL A 266 -27.54 -19.48 49.46
CA VAL A 266 -27.16 -18.54 50.54
C VAL A 266 -25.81 -17.78 50.52
N GLY A 267 -25.96 -16.44 50.54
CA GLY A 267 -25.07 -15.45 51.17
C GLY A 267 -24.25 -14.60 50.20
N ASP A 268 -24.01 -13.30 50.36
CA ASP A 268 -24.42 -12.29 51.32
C ASP A 268 -23.95 -10.91 50.76
N MET A 269 -24.63 -9.86 51.19
CA MET A 269 -24.30 -8.43 51.22
C MET A 269 -23.25 -7.77 50.28
N SER A 270 -23.78 -6.90 49.42
CA SER A 270 -23.55 -5.43 49.41
C SER A 270 -22.26 -4.88 50.04
N THR A 271 -21.41 -4.24 49.23
CA THR A 271 -20.90 -2.89 49.55
C THR A 271 -20.49 -2.11 48.29
N LEU A 272 -21.07 -0.92 48.17
CA LEU A 272 -20.74 0.14 47.23
C LEU A 272 -19.31 0.65 47.46
N ARG A 273 -18.53 0.84 46.39
CA ARG A 273 -17.30 1.65 46.39
C ARG A 273 -17.27 2.58 45.15
N PRO A 274 -16.82 3.85 45.29
CA PRO A 274 -17.05 4.91 44.31
C PRO A 274 -16.03 4.91 43.16
N PRO A 275 -16.29 5.66 42.06
CA PRO A 275 -15.43 5.67 40.88
C PRO A 275 -14.13 6.41 41.18
N ASN A 276 -13.00 5.74 40.95
CA ASN A 276 -11.69 6.33 41.12
C ASN A 276 -11.42 7.29 39.96
N ALA A 277 -11.03 8.51 40.31
CA ALA A 277 -10.74 9.60 39.39
C ALA A 277 -9.66 9.21 38.37
N SER A 278 -9.92 9.59 37.12
CA SER A 278 -9.02 9.47 35.97
C SER A 278 -7.67 10.12 36.29
N GLN A 279 -6.64 9.31 36.50
CA GLN A 279 -5.27 9.80 36.42
C GLN A 279 -4.97 10.10 34.95
N PRO A 280 -4.37 11.27 34.64
CA PRO A 280 -3.90 11.55 33.29
C PRO A 280 -2.81 10.54 32.93
N LYS A 281 -2.98 9.87 31.78
CA LYS A 281 -1.93 9.05 31.17
C LYS A 281 -0.68 9.92 31.04
N SER A 282 0.32 9.68 31.89
CA SER A 282 1.66 10.18 31.69
C SER A 282 2.12 9.69 30.31
N SER A 283 2.38 10.63 29.40
CA SER A 283 3.17 10.36 28.20
C SER A 283 4.55 9.97 28.67
N THR A 284 4.78 8.67 28.86
CA THR A 284 6.10 8.10 29.04
C THR A 284 6.88 8.47 27.78
N GLU A 285 7.88 9.33 27.91
CA GLU A 285 8.88 9.59 26.88
C GLU A 285 9.34 8.23 26.35
N ALA A 286 9.05 7.94 25.08
CA ALA A 286 9.54 6.73 24.46
C ALA A 286 11.08 6.76 24.57
N PRO A 287 11.71 5.70 25.10
CA PRO A 287 13.14 5.68 25.32
C PRO A 287 13.91 5.97 24.02
N ASP A 288 15.12 6.50 24.16
CA ASP A 288 16.12 6.80 23.14
C ASP A 288 16.56 5.54 22.36
N GLN A 289 15.62 4.89 21.67
CA GLN A 289 15.80 3.61 21.00
C GLN A 289 16.03 3.82 19.51
N LEU A 290 16.96 3.04 18.96
CA LEU A 290 17.24 3.05 17.53
C LEU A 290 16.06 2.46 16.76
N ALA A 291 15.45 3.27 15.92
CA ALA A 291 14.32 2.89 15.10
C ALA A 291 14.34 3.67 13.80
N PHE A 292 13.98 3.03 12.70
CA PHE A 292 13.73 3.78 11.49
C PHE A 292 12.45 4.60 11.62
N PRO A 293 12.41 5.84 11.09
CA PRO A 293 11.19 6.59 10.96
C PRO A 293 10.09 5.76 10.26
N PRO A 294 8.80 5.91 10.63
CA PRO A 294 7.71 5.06 10.17
C PRO A 294 7.62 4.91 8.65
N PHE A 295 7.96 5.96 7.90
CA PHE A 295 8.03 5.96 6.44
C PHE A 295 8.98 4.90 5.86
N ILE A 296 10.13 4.68 6.51
CA ILE A 296 11.11 3.66 6.08
C ILE A 296 10.69 2.29 6.61
N ALA A 297 10.29 2.20 7.88
CA ALA A 297 9.95 0.94 8.55
C ALA A 297 8.71 0.27 7.94
N SER A 298 7.59 0.99 7.84
CA SER A 298 6.29 0.46 7.37
C SER A 298 6.38 -0.06 5.94
N ALA A 299 7.08 0.66 5.08
CA ALA A 299 7.16 0.35 3.66
C ALA A 299 8.10 -0.84 3.35
N SER A 300 9.03 -1.16 4.25
CA SER A 300 9.89 -2.34 4.17
C SER A 300 9.27 -3.55 4.89
N ALA A 301 8.55 -3.34 6.00
CA ALA A 301 7.78 -4.39 6.68
C ALA A 301 6.70 -4.99 5.78
N LYS A 302 5.97 -4.16 4.99
CA LYS A 302 5.00 -4.60 3.97
C LYS A 302 5.58 -5.55 2.91
N LEU A 303 6.90 -5.57 2.74
CA LEU A 303 7.60 -6.45 1.79
C LEU A 303 8.19 -7.72 2.44
N GLY A 304 7.89 -7.96 3.73
CA GLY A 304 8.44 -9.09 4.49
C GLY A 304 9.97 -9.01 4.66
N ILE A 305 10.54 -7.80 4.58
CA ILE A 305 11.97 -7.60 4.73
C ILE A 305 12.27 -7.48 6.23
N LYS A 306 13.17 -8.32 6.74
CA LYS A 306 13.73 -8.17 8.08
C LYS A 306 14.36 -6.77 8.18
N LEU A 307 13.90 -5.96 9.13
CA LEU A 307 14.40 -4.60 9.28
C LEU A 307 15.75 -4.59 9.99
N ARG A 308 16.56 -3.55 9.73
CA ARG A 308 17.83 -3.31 10.42
C ARG A 308 17.67 -3.10 11.90
N TYR A 309 16.58 -2.47 12.32
CA TYR A 309 16.28 -2.22 13.72
C TYR A 309 15.00 -2.96 14.07
N SER A 310 15.05 -3.74 15.15
CA SER A 310 13.89 -4.43 15.73
C SER A 310 13.94 -4.23 17.23
N SER A 311 12.86 -3.69 17.79
CA SER A 311 12.77 -3.40 19.24
C SER A 311 13.95 -2.59 19.78
N GLY A 312 14.36 -1.54 19.05
CA GLY A 312 15.50 -0.70 19.45
C GLY A 312 16.89 -1.27 19.12
N ARG A 313 16.98 -2.53 18.66
CA ARG A 313 18.26 -3.23 18.47
C ARG A 313 18.64 -3.41 17.02
N LEU A 314 19.91 -3.17 16.72
CA LEU A 314 20.50 -3.45 15.42
C LEU A 314 20.44 -4.95 15.10
N GLN A 315 20.13 -5.27 13.86
CA GLN A 315 19.96 -6.62 13.34
C GLN A 315 21.06 -6.92 12.32
N VAL A 316 21.56 -8.15 12.37
CA VAL A 316 22.45 -8.71 11.36
C VAL A 316 21.74 -9.79 10.56
N GLN A 317 22.20 -10.01 9.33
CA GLN A 317 21.61 -10.99 8.41
C GLN A 317 21.74 -12.43 8.91
N SER A 318 22.78 -12.75 9.70
CA SER A 318 23.08 -14.10 10.20
C SER A 318 22.14 -14.62 11.28
N ASN A 319 21.05 -13.91 11.60
CA ASN A 319 20.13 -14.17 12.74
C ASN A 319 20.77 -14.11 14.13
N GLU A 320 22.03 -13.72 14.21
CA GLU A 320 22.73 -13.42 15.45
C GLU A 320 22.20 -12.12 16.07
N THR A 321 22.38 -12.01 17.38
CA THR A 321 21.97 -10.85 18.16
C THR A 321 23.12 -9.87 18.26
N VAL A 322 22.90 -8.60 17.93
CA VAL A 322 23.88 -7.54 18.21
C VAL A 322 23.71 -7.12 19.67
N LEU A 323 24.76 -7.30 20.46
CA LEU A 323 24.80 -6.94 21.87
C LEU A 323 25.16 -5.46 22.06
N ALA A 324 26.13 -4.98 21.28
CA ALA A 324 26.54 -3.58 21.22
C ALA A 324 27.21 -3.29 19.88
N HIS A 325 27.22 -2.02 19.45
CA HIS A 325 27.91 -1.61 18.24
C HIS A 325 28.39 -0.16 18.31
N GLU A 326 29.43 0.17 17.54
CA GLU A 326 29.87 1.55 17.33
C GLU A 326 30.20 1.80 15.85
N LEU A 327 30.01 3.04 15.38
CA LEU A 327 30.38 3.44 14.03
C LEU A 327 31.90 3.56 13.91
N VAL A 328 32.46 2.95 12.85
CA VAL A 328 33.87 3.14 12.53
C VAL A 328 34.06 4.54 11.94
N PRO A 329 35.07 5.31 12.39
CA PRO A 329 35.41 6.58 11.76
C PRO A 329 35.65 6.40 10.26
N ALA A 330 35.23 7.39 9.47
CA ALA A 330 35.46 7.37 8.03
C ALA A 330 36.95 7.22 7.73
N ARG A 331 37.29 6.21 6.94
CA ARG A 331 38.65 5.88 6.52
C ARG A 331 38.67 5.52 5.04
N ASP A 332 39.86 5.39 4.46
CA ASP A 332 40.00 4.80 3.13
C ASP A 332 40.17 3.28 3.25
N ILE A 333 39.31 2.54 2.55
CA ILE A 333 39.41 1.09 2.44
C ILE A 333 40.17 0.76 1.15
N PRO A 334 41.23 -0.06 1.18
CA PRO A 334 41.94 -0.50 -0.02
C PRO A 334 41.01 -1.20 -1.02
N THR A 335 41.27 -1.06 -2.32
CA THR A 335 40.43 -1.63 -3.38
C THR A 335 40.22 -3.13 -3.22
N GLU A 336 41.26 -3.85 -2.81
CA GLU A 336 41.26 -5.30 -2.57
C GLU A 336 40.25 -5.67 -1.48
N LEU A 337 40.24 -4.92 -0.38
CA LEU A 337 39.31 -5.14 0.73
C LEU A 337 37.87 -4.78 0.34
N ARG A 338 37.66 -3.75 -0.51
CA ARG A 338 36.31 -3.46 -1.06
C ARG A 338 35.78 -4.62 -1.89
N VAL A 339 36.62 -5.25 -2.71
CA VAL A 339 36.23 -6.42 -3.51
C VAL A 339 35.84 -7.59 -2.61
N GLN A 340 36.62 -7.84 -1.54
CA GLN A 340 36.30 -8.87 -0.55
C GLN A 340 34.97 -8.60 0.15
N TYR A 341 34.70 -7.36 0.56
CA TYR A 341 33.44 -6.99 1.21
C TYR A 341 32.24 -7.16 0.28
N ILE A 342 32.36 -6.79 -1.00
CA ILE A 342 31.30 -7.02 -1.99
C ILE A 342 31.04 -8.52 -2.15
N ALA A 343 32.09 -9.34 -2.20
CA ALA A 343 31.97 -10.79 -2.30
C ALA A 343 31.31 -11.42 -1.06
N LYS A 344 31.69 -10.98 0.15
CA LYS A 344 31.06 -11.42 1.41
C LYS A 344 29.60 -10.98 1.53
N ALA A 345 29.23 -9.82 0.96
CA ALA A 345 27.85 -9.34 0.96
C ALA A 345 26.96 -10.08 -0.06
N GLN A 346 27.50 -10.55 -1.18
CA GLN A 346 26.76 -11.13 -2.31
C GLN A 346 25.76 -12.25 -1.92
N PRO A 347 26.08 -13.23 -1.04
CA PRO A 347 25.16 -14.31 -0.66
C PRO A 347 23.86 -13.83 -0.01
N TYR A 348 23.86 -12.63 0.58
CA TYR A 348 22.68 -12.05 1.24
C TYR A 348 21.71 -11.35 0.27
N PHE A 349 22.07 -11.30 -1.01
CA PHE A 349 21.23 -10.75 -2.07
C PHE A 349 20.73 -11.85 -2.99
N LYS A 350 19.55 -11.63 -3.59
CA LYS A 350 19.14 -12.43 -4.74
C LYS A 350 20.13 -12.17 -5.88
N GLU A 351 20.45 -13.21 -6.63
CA GLU A 351 21.38 -13.16 -7.75
C GLU A 351 21.01 -12.01 -8.71
N SER A 352 21.99 -11.15 -9.03
CA SER A 352 21.81 -9.98 -9.92
C SER A 352 20.66 -9.05 -9.54
N SER A 353 20.34 -8.94 -8.25
CA SER A 353 19.26 -8.07 -7.78
C SER A 353 19.67 -6.60 -7.75
N LEU A 354 18.71 -5.70 -8.04
CA LEU A 354 18.94 -4.26 -8.03
C LEU A 354 19.53 -3.74 -6.69
N PRO A 355 19.07 -4.19 -5.49
CA PRO A 355 19.71 -3.84 -4.23
C PRO A 355 21.21 -4.18 -4.16
N PHE A 356 21.63 -5.33 -4.70
CA PHE A 356 23.05 -5.70 -4.76
C PHE A 356 23.84 -4.75 -5.66
N HIS A 357 23.30 -4.42 -6.83
CA HIS A 357 23.97 -3.50 -7.75
C HIS A 357 24.13 -2.10 -7.15
N ILE A 358 23.14 -1.61 -6.42
CA ILE A 358 23.22 -0.35 -5.68
C ILE A 358 24.33 -0.43 -4.61
N PHE A 359 24.34 -1.49 -3.81
CA PHE A 359 25.35 -1.69 -2.77
C PHE A 359 26.77 -1.81 -3.35
N ALA A 360 26.95 -2.61 -4.40
CA ALA A 360 28.23 -2.79 -5.09
C ALA A 360 28.71 -1.48 -5.75
N TYR A 361 27.81 -0.68 -6.31
CA TYR A 361 28.13 0.66 -6.82
C TYR A 361 28.68 1.56 -5.70
N ALA A 362 27.97 1.62 -4.57
CA ALA A 362 28.38 2.42 -3.43
C ALA A 362 29.77 2.03 -2.91
N MET A 363 30.02 0.72 -2.77
CA MET A 363 31.33 0.20 -2.37
C MET A 363 32.45 0.55 -3.36
N ARG A 364 32.21 0.43 -4.66
CA ARG A 364 33.23 0.73 -5.70
C ARG A 364 33.59 2.21 -5.74
N ARG A 365 32.61 3.11 -5.59
CA ARG A 365 32.82 4.57 -5.50
C ARG A 365 33.67 4.96 -4.27
N GLY A 366 33.68 4.11 -3.26
CA GLY A 366 34.30 4.34 -1.97
C GLY A 366 33.22 4.35 -0.90
N HIS A 367 33.31 3.41 0.04
CA HIS A 367 32.29 3.19 1.07
C HIS A 367 31.93 4.48 1.83
N SER A 368 32.91 5.33 2.15
CA SER A 368 32.69 6.59 2.88
C SER A 368 32.28 7.79 2.02
N ASN A 369 32.17 7.63 0.69
CA ASN A 369 31.81 8.71 -0.23
C ASN A 369 30.29 8.76 -0.44
N PRO A 370 29.59 9.81 0.03
CA PRO A 370 28.17 9.92 -0.20
C PRO A 370 27.79 9.99 -1.68
N PHE A 371 26.60 9.52 -2.01
CA PHE A 371 26.04 9.59 -3.35
C PHE A 371 24.53 9.88 -3.33
N SER A 372 24.05 10.50 -4.40
CA SER A 372 22.65 10.83 -4.64
C SER A 372 21.93 9.78 -5.50
N HIS A 373 20.59 9.84 -5.57
CA HIS A 373 19.81 9.01 -6.49
C HIS A 373 20.22 9.17 -7.95
N ALA A 374 20.46 10.41 -8.37
CA ALA A 374 20.78 10.73 -9.76
C ALA A 374 22.08 10.04 -10.19
N GLU A 375 23.06 9.98 -9.28
CA GLU A 375 24.35 9.33 -9.56
C GLU A 375 24.22 7.82 -9.71
N VAL A 376 23.45 7.15 -8.85
CA VAL A 376 23.21 5.70 -8.99
C VAL A 376 22.44 5.40 -10.27
N LYS A 377 21.39 6.18 -10.58
CA LYS A 377 20.62 5.99 -11.82
C LYS A 377 21.53 6.11 -13.04
N ARG A 378 22.39 7.14 -13.08
CA ARG A 378 23.38 7.31 -14.14
C ARG A 378 24.32 6.10 -14.24
N ALA A 379 24.88 5.63 -13.13
CA ALA A 379 25.76 4.46 -13.14
C ALA A 379 25.05 3.16 -13.57
N LEU A 380 23.78 2.99 -13.22
CA LEU A 380 22.95 1.86 -13.67
C LEU A 380 22.60 1.99 -15.17
N ALA A 381 22.45 3.21 -15.68
CA ALA A 381 22.27 3.48 -17.10
C ALA A 381 23.51 3.13 -17.92
N ASP A 382 24.67 3.59 -17.46
CA ASP A 382 25.96 3.35 -18.11
C ASP A 382 26.31 1.85 -18.15
N SER A 383 25.83 1.08 -17.19
CA SER A 383 25.96 -0.39 -17.15
C SER A 383 24.86 -1.14 -17.92
N GLY A 384 24.01 -0.44 -18.66
CA GLY A 384 22.95 -1.02 -19.51
C GLY A 384 21.76 -1.58 -18.73
N MET A 385 21.64 -1.29 -17.43
CA MET A 385 20.59 -1.81 -16.56
C MET A 385 19.36 -0.90 -16.42
N GLU A 386 19.46 0.39 -16.78
CA GLU A 386 18.37 1.37 -16.63
C GLU A 386 17.08 0.98 -17.36
N ARG A 387 17.18 0.35 -18.54
CA ARG A 387 16.00 -0.10 -19.32
C ARG A 387 15.15 -1.15 -18.60
N ARG A 388 15.64 -1.75 -17.51
CA ARG A 388 14.99 -2.86 -16.80
C ARG A 388 14.13 -2.44 -15.62
N TYR A 389 14.27 -1.22 -15.10
CA TYR A 389 13.66 -0.85 -13.82
C TYR A 389 12.92 0.50 -13.88
N HIS A 390 11.61 0.47 -13.60
CA HIS A 390 10.84 1.69 -13.38
C HIS A 390 11.29 2.41 -12.10
N ASP A 391 11.11 3.73 -12.05
CA ASP A 391 11.49 4.57 -10.90
C ASP A 391 11.00 4.02 -9.55
N THR A 392 9.75 3.56 -9.50
CA THR A 392 9.17 2.96 -8.28
C THR A 392 9.94 1.73 -7.80
N THR A 393 10.41 0.90 -8.73
CA THR A 393 11.25 -0.27 -8.44
C THR A 393 12.63 0.16 -7.93
N PHE A 394 13.21 1.20 -8.53
CA PHE A 394 14.49 1.76 -8.08
C PHE A 394 14.42 2.33 -6.67
N TYR A 395 13.46 3.21 -6.38
CA TYR A 395 13.28 3.79 -5.05
C TYR A 395 12.97 2.73 -4.00
N GLY A 396 12.14 1.75 -4.35
CA GLY A 396 11.88 0.59 -3.49
C GLY A 396 13.16 -0.20 -3.20
N ALA A 397 13.98 -0.48 -4.22
CA ALA A 397 15.24 -1.20 -4.05
C ALA A 397 16.23 -0.44 -3.15
N LEU A 398 16.36 0.87 -3.34
CA LEU A 398 17.25 1.69 -2.53
C LEU A 398 16.80 1.77 -1.07
N ARG A 399 15.52 2.07 -0.82
CA ARG A 399 14.93 2.03 0.53
C ARG A 399 15.16 0.68 1.18
N ASN A 400 14.91 -0.41 0.45
CA ASN A 400 15.12 -1.75 0.94
C ASN A 400 16.60 -2.10 1.17
N THR A 401 17.53 -1.43 0.52
CA THR A 401 18.97 -1.60 0.77
C THR A 401 19.36 -0.92 2.08
N VAL A 402 18.77 0.25 2.37
CA VAL A 402 18.94 0.95 3.65
C VAL A 402 18.26 0.21 4.80
N ALA A 403 17.03 -0.26 4.60
CA ALA A 403 16.25 -0.87 5.68
C ALA A 403 16.73 -2.26 6.09
N ARG A 404 17.62 -2.90 5.32
CA ARG A 404 18.07 -4.29 5.55
C ARG A 404 19.00 -4.41 6.76
N PRO A 405 19.04 -5.62 7.37
CA PRO A 405 20.04 -5.95 8.39
C PRO A 405 21.44 -5.82 7.81
N LEU A 406 22.41 -5.56 8.69
CA LEU A 406 23.81 -5.41 8.27
C LEU A 406 24.45 -6.75 7.93
N PHE A 407 25.51 -6.68 7.13
CA PHE A 407 26.30 -7.84 6.73
C PHE A 407 27.54 -7.95 7.61
N VAL A 408 27.83 -9.15 8.11
CA VAL A 408 29.14 -9.45 8.70
C VAL A 408 30.14 -9.57 7.55
N VAL A 409 31.14 -8.69 7.53
CA VAL A 409 32.18 -8.67 6.49
C VAL A 409 33.55 -9.00 7.03
N ASP A 410 33.73 -9.09 8.35
CA ASP A 410 34.94 -9.63 8.95
C ASP A 410 34.71 -10.08 10.38
N GLU A 411 35.50 -11.06 10.82
CA GLU A 411 35.65 -11.40 12.23
C GLU A 411 37.01 -10.85 12.67
N LEU A 412 37.01 -10.07 13.74
CA LEU A 412 38.17 -9.30 14.16
C LEU A 412 38.86 -9.97 15.33
N ASP A 413 40.18 -10.00 15.29
CA ASP A 413 40.98 -10.49 16.40
C ASP A 413 40.85 -9.55 17.61
N VAL A 414 40.49 -10.14 18.76
CA VAL A 414 40.23 -9.40 20.01
C VAL A 414 41.52 -8.86 20.62
N GLU A 415 42.65 -9.55 20.45
CA GLU A 415 43.94 -9.06 20.97
C GLU A 415 44.36 -7.79 20.21
N GLU A 416 44.21 -7.78 18.88
CA GLU A 416 44.47 -6.60 18.04
C GLU A 416 43.50 -5.45 18.30
N HIS A 417 42.23 -5.76 18.61
CA HIS A 417 41.14 -4.79 18.76
C HIS A 417 40.64 -4.66 20.21
N GLN A 418 41.50 -4.93 21.19
CA GLN A 418 41.13 -5.01 22.61
C GLN A 418 40.42 -3.75 23.13
N HIS A 419 40.85 -2.59 22.63
CA HIS A 419 40.28 -1.30 23.01
C HIS A 419 38.83 -1.10 22.53
N VAL A 420 38.49 -1.60 21.33
CA VAL A 420 37.12 -1.61 20.80
C VAL A 420 36.29 -2.63 21.57
N TYR A 421 36.81 -3.84 21.72
CA TYR A 421 36.14 -4.93 22.42
C TYR A 421 35.69 -4.52 23.82
N ARG A 422 36.59 -3.90 24.60
CA ARG A 422 36.29 -3.43 25.96
C ARG A 422 35.14 -2.42 25.98
N ARG A 423 35.15 -1.42 25.08
CA ARG A 423 34.07 -0.42 25.01
C ARG A 423 32.72 -1.06 24.67
N LEU A 424 32.71 -2.02 23.75
CA LEU A 424 31.48 -2.71 23.37
C LEU A 424 30.95 -3.63 24.46
N VAL A 425 31.83 -4.30 25.21
CA VAL A 425 31.42 -5.07 26.40
C VAL A 425 30.82 -4.15 27.46
N GLU A 426 31.49 -3.04 27.79
CA GLU A 426 30.99 -2.05 28.74
C GLU A 426 29.60 -1.50 28.32
N ALA A 427 29.42 -1.22 27.03
CA ALA A 427 28.13 -0.78 26.48
C ALA A 427 27.05 -1.88 26.57
N ALA A 428 27.38 -3.13 26.20
CA ALA A 428 26.45 -4.25 26.22
C ALA A 428 25.95 -4.57 27.64
N GLU A 429 26.85 -4.53 28.63
CA GLU A 429 26.53 -4.75 30.05
C GLU A 429 25.71 -3.58 30.62
N GLY A 430 25.95 -2.35 30.17
CA GLY A 430 25.20 -1.16 30.56
C GLY A 430 23.76 -1.11 30.00
N GLU A 431 23.56 -1.49 28.74
CA GLU A 431 22.24 -1.42 28.07
C GLU A 431 21.31 -2.59 28.39
N SER A 432 21.86 -3.80 28.62
CA SER A 432 21.03 -5.00 28.70
C SER A 432 20.40 -5.24 30.08
N GLY A 433 20.90 -4.61 31.15
CA GLY A 433 20.52 -4.92 32.54
C GLY A 433 20.73 -6.40 32.92
N ALA A 434 21.29 -7.19 32.00
CA ALA A 434 21.48 -8.63 32.04
C ALA A 434 22.99 -8.88 32.11
N GLY A 435 23.37 -9.89 32.87
CA GLY A 435 24.75 -10.14 33.29
C GLY A 435 25.75 -10.30 32.15
N ARG A 436 27.02 -10.32 32.58
CA ARG A 436 28.27 -10.61 31.85
C ARG A 436 28.08 -11.11 30.41
N VAL A 437 28.69 -10.40 29.45
CA VAL A 437 28.80 -10.83 28.05
C VAL A 437 29.27 -12.29 27.98
N SER A 438 28.57 -13.11 27.19
CA SER A 438 28.92 -14.53 27.00
C SER A 438 30.33 -14.69 26.43
N ASP A 439 31.04 -15.72 26.87
CA ASP A 439 32.36 -16.08 26.32
C ASP A 439 32.29 -16.48 24.83
N GLU A 440 31.08 -16.76 24.30
CA GLU A 440 30.82 -17.04 22.89
C GLU A 440 30.66 -15.78 22.02
N ALA A 441 30.64 -14.59 22.62
CA ALA A 441 30.45 -13.35 21.88
C ALA A 441 31.65 -13.04 20.97
N ARG A 442 31.37 -12.63 19.74
CA ARG A 442 32.39 -12.38 18.70
C ARG A 442 32.45 -10.91 18.32
N LEU A 443 33.66 -10.39 18.17
CA LEU A 443 33.90 -9.06 17.62
C LEU A 443 33.92 -9.13 16.09
N VAL A 444 33.05 -8.36 15.45
CA VAL A 444 32.92 -8.38 13.99
C VAL A 444 32.92 -6.98 13.38
N MET A 445 33.25 -6.93 12.10
CA MET A 445 33.01 -5.77 11.25
C MET A 445 31.68 -5.96 10.51
N LEU A 446 30.77 -5.00 10.68
CA LEU A 446 29.50 -4.94 9.97
C LEU A 446 29.54 -3.88 8.87
N LEU A 447 28.77 -4.12 7.81
CA LEU A 447 28.66 -3.23 6.67
C LEU A 447 27.21 -3.04 6.25
N GLY A 448 26.81 -1.80 5.93
CA GLY A 448 25.50 -1.53 5.35
C GLY A 448 25.38 -0.16 4.72
N LEU A 449 24.34 0.00 3.89
CA LEU A 449 24.01 1.26 3.25
C LEU A 449 23.15 2.12 4.19
N GLU A 450 23.52 3.36 4.42
CA GLU A 450 22.85 4.28 5.35
C GLU A 450 22.48 5.57 4.63
N ILE A 451 21.54 6.32 5.20
CA ILE A 451 21.23 7.69 4.78
C ILE A 451 22.12 8.61 5.62
N VAL A 452 22.80 9.54 4.96
CA VAL A 452 23.66 10.51 5.64
C VAL A 452 22.83 11.35 6.61
N GLY A 453 23.27 11.44 7.86
CA GLY A 453 22.56 12.11 8.95
C GLY A 453 21.54 11.24 9.67
N LEU A 454 21.35 9.98 9.25
CA LEU A 454 20.47 8.98 9.86
C LEU A 454 21.21 7.66 10.10
N GLU A 455 22.49 7.75 10.44
CA GLU A 455 23.29 6.58 10.80
C GLU A 455 22.85 5.96 12.14
N LEU A 456 22.34 6.74 13.09
CA LEU A 456 21.75 6.26 14.34
C LEU A 456 20.31 6.77 14.44
N PRO A 457 19.40 6.26 13.60
CA PRO A 457 18.08 6.84 13.44
C PRO A 457 17.21 6.56 14.67
N ARG A 458 16.41 7.56 15.03
CA ARG A 458 15.30 7.49 15.97
C ARG A 458 13.99 7.59 15.21
N GLU A 459 12.90 7.11 15.82
CA GLU A 459 11.57 7.13 15.18
C GLU A 459 11.11 8.54 14.81
N VAL A 460 11.49 9.53 15.62
CA VAL A 460 11.15 10.96 15.46
C VAL A 460 12.02 11.70 14.45
N ASP A 461 13.09 11.08 13.95
CA ASP A 461 14.03 11.76 13.07
C ASP A 461 13.38 12.07 11.71
N GLN A 462 13.65 13.27 11.20
CA GLN A 462 13.15 13.69 9.90
C GLN A 462 13.98 13.06 8.79
N VAL A 463 13.32 12.26 7.96
CA VAL A 463 13.95 11.74 6.74
C VAL A 463 14.02 12.84 5.69
N PRO A 464 15.21 13.17 5.14
CA PRO A 464 15.32 14.18 4.09
C PRO A 464 14.38 13.89 2.91
N ALA A 465 14.01 14.92 2.14
CA ALA A 465 13.23 14.71 0.92
C ALA A 465 14.01 13.84 -0.07
N VAL A 466 13.30 13.06 -0.89
CA VAL A 466 13.91 12.10 -1.83
C VAL A 466 15.00 12.76 -2.70
N ALA A 467 14.76 13.96 -3.21
CA ALA A 467 15.72 14.69 -4.04
C ALA A 467 17.03 15.06 -3.32
N ASP A 468 16.97 15.27 -2.01
CA ASP A 468 18.10 15.74 -1.18
C ASP A 468 18.80 14.59 -0.43
N ARG A 469 18.26 13.37 -0.50
CA ARG A 469 18.82 12.21 0.20
C ARG A 469 20.18 11.84 -0.39
N MET A 470 21.16 11.79 0.51
CA MET A 470 22.48 11.23 0.26
C MET A 470 22.62 9.89 0.98
N TYR A 471 23.30 8.96 0.34
CA TYR A 471 23.52 7.60 0.84
C TYR A 471 24.99 7.30 0.94
N VAL A 472 25.37 6.48 1.90
CA VAL A 472 26.77 6.13 2.15
C VAL A 472 26.85 4.73 2.73
N VAL A 473 27.95 4.02 2.52
CA VAL A 473 28.18 2.73 3.18
C VAL A 473 28.99 2.98 4.45
N ARG A 474 28.53 2.45 5.59
CA ARG A 474 29.23 2.59 6.86
C ARG A 474 29.72 1.24 7.37
N GLU A 475 30.92 1.27 7.92
CA GLU A 475 31.50 0.21 8.73
C GLU A 475 31.06 0.40 10.19
N ARG A 476 30.78 -0.70 10.88
CA ARG A 476 30.52 -0.70 12.33
C ARG A 476 31.29 -1.84 12.99
N TYR A 477 31.91 -1.54 14.12
CA TYR A 477 32.30 -2.60 15.04
C TYR A 477 31.04 -3.08 15.75
N ALA A 478 30.88 -4.39 15.89
CA ALA A 478 29.79 -4.96 16.66
C ALA A 478 30.25 -6.17 17.44
N LEU A 479 29.63 -6.34 18.61
CA LEU A 479 29.70 -7.54 19.40
C LEU A 479 28.42 -8.34 19.15
N ILE A 480 28.57 -9.56 18.64
CA ILE A 480 27.43 -10.41 18.26
C ILE A 480 27.45 -11.76 18.99
N GLN A 481 26.27 -12.37 19.15
CA GLN A 481 26.09 -13.69 19.75
C GLN A 481 24.99 -14.49 19.04
#